data_AF-A0A8I1KGN5-F1
#
_entry.id   AF-A0A8I1KGN5-F1
#
_cell.length_a   1.000
_cell.length_b   1.000
_cell.length_c   1.000
_cell.angle_alpha   90.00
_cell.angle_beta   90.00
_cell.angle_gamma   90.00
#
_symmetry.space_group_name_H-M   'P 1'
#
loop_
_entity.id
_entity.type
_entity.pdbx_description
1 polymer ?
#
loop_
_entity_poly.entity_id
_entity_poly.type
_entity_poly.pdbx_seq_one_letter_code
_entity_poly.pdbx_strand_id
1 'polypeptide(L)'
;MSKRYKISISHLSFLVKALISVIYGYSLTLIPHSFFKDRESYRYYIENAELYIDNLKDNLFLFLSEPVFLVFNYFLSRSLNWDGVIDFYVFFIAFSFCYLTLAFSKNAFLSVFALLLLLTWPSLWSLQLGALRQGLAVAFVAWSLYFLGNTKKFLLAVFFSGLIHISGFLVAFVLLADRVLLKLPPSKALSYRAAVFFICSLVMAFLIGVFLSALPIKQAHYGEVSANVGGGLFVIYSLVLLSVLFNRFKHKEIDKFGSIMVLGFSSYLGLYFFSPIAGRYIDSFLLISLFFLIKSFTYRNLFLISFLSLINAYLFFNGAGETIMTVHMEEIFDLW
;
A
#
# COMPACT_ATOMS: atom_id res chain seq x y z
N MET A 1 6.19 44.99 -27.49
CA MET A 1 7.14 44.14 -26.73
C MET A 1 6.38 43.03 -26.02
N SER A 2 6.29 41.83 -26.60
CA SER A 2 5.63 40.69 -25.95
C SER A 2 6.56 40.08 -24.88
N LYS A 3 6.17 40.12 -23.61
CA LYS A 3 6.83 39.33 -22.56
C LYS A 3 6.65 37.85 -22.89
N ARG A 4 7.67 37.20 -23.47
CA ARG A 4 7.70 35.74 -23.60
C ARG A 4 7.92 35.17 -22.20
N TYR A 5 6.86 34.64 -21.59
CA TYR A 5 6.95 33.88 -20.35
C TYR A 5 7.78 32.61 -20.63
N LYS A 6 9.02 32.55 -20.11
CA LYS A 6 9.81 31.32 -20.09
C LYS A 6 9.25 30.43 -18.97
N ILE A 7 8.36 29.50 -19.32
CA ILE A 7 8.01 28.39 -18.44
C ILE A 7 9.28 27.56 -18.25
N SER A 8 9.73 27.37 -17.00
CA SER A 8 10.90 26.52 -16.77
C SER A 8 10.53 25.06 -17.01
N ILE A 9 11.47 24.26 -17.50
CA ILE A 9 11.29 22.83 -17.83
C ILE A 9 10.74 22.04 -16.62
N SER A 10 11.05 22.44 -15.39
CA SER A 10 10.53 21.79 -14.18
C SER A 10 9.03 22.02 -13.98
N HIS A 11 8.51 23.21 -14.28
CA HIS A 11 7.08 23.51 -14.19
C HIS A 11 6.29 22.74 -15.25
N LEU A 12 6.81 22.69 -16.49
CA LEU A 12 6.18 21.90 -17.55
C LEU A 12 6.15 20.41 -17.19
N SER A 13 7.25 19.86 -16.66
CA SER A 13 7.28 18.46 -16.21
C SER A 13 6.27 18.18 -15.10
N PHE A 14 6.13 19.09 -14.13
CA PHE A 14 5.12 18.98 -13.08
C PHE A 14 3.70 18.94 -13.66
N LEU A 15 3.36 19.88 -14.55
CA LEU A 15 2.02 19.98 -15.14
C LEU A 15 1.67 18.74 -15.98
N VAL A 16 2.62 18.22 -16.76
CA VAL A 16 2.40 17.01 -17.56
C VAL A 16 2.13 15.81 -16.65
N LYS A 17 2.91 15.63 -15.58
CA LYS A 17 2.69 14.54 -14.62
C LYS A 17 1.34 14.67 -13.93
N ALA A 18 1.00 15.88 -13.46
CA ALA A 18 -0.30 16.14 -12.85
C ALA A 18 -1.46 15.84 -13.81
N LEU A 19 -1.36 16.27 -15.07
CA LEU A 19 -2.39 16.01 -16.07
C LEU A 19 -2.58 14.50 -16.32
N ILE A 20 -1.49 13.76 -16.52
CA ILE A 20 -1.55 12.30 -16.69
C ILE A 20 -2.20 11.65 -15.47
N SER A 21 -1.87 12.10 -14.26
CA SER A 21 -2.44 11.56 -13.02
C SER A 21 -3.90 11.92 -12.81
N VAL A 22 -4.35 13.09 -13.28
CA VAL A 22 -5.79 13.45 -13.30
C VAL A 22 -6.55 12.54 -14.25
N ILE A 23 -6.03 12.34 -15.48
CA ILE A 23 -6.66 11.46 -16.47
C ILE A 23 -6.73 10.02 -15.91
N TYR A 24 -5.63 9.54 -15.35
CA TYR A 24 -5.57 8.21 -14.72
C TYR A 24 -6.57 8.08 -13.56
N GLY A 25 -6.56 9.03 -12.62
CA GLY A 25 -7.46 9.00 -11.47
C GLY A 25 -8.93 9.05 -11.88
N TYR A 26 -9.27 9.93 -12.82
CA TYR A 26 -10.64 10.04 -13.34
C TYR A 26 -11.06 8.79 -14.12
N SER A 27 -10.18 8.18 -14.92
CA SER A 27 -10.53 6.94 -15.63
C SER A 27 -10.94 5.81 -14.68
N LEU A 28 -10.33 5.76 -13.49
CA LEU A 28 -10.65 4.73 -12.49
C LEU A 28 -11.96 5.00 -11.74
N THR A 29 -12.45 6.24 -11.67
CA THR A 29 -13.78 6.53 -11.10
C THR A 29 -14.91 6.14 -12.05
N LEU A 30 -14.64 5.95 -13.35
CA LEU A 30 -15.65 5.50 -14.31
C LEU A 30 -15.99 4.00 -14.17
N ILE A 31 -15.24 3.25 -13.37
CA ILE A 31 -15.50 1.81 -13.17
C ILE A 31 -16.71 1.64 -12.23
N PRO A 32 -17.76 0.89 -12.64
CA PRO A 32 -18.97 0.70 -11.84
C PRO A 32 -18.69 0.21 -10.42
N HIS A 33 -19.31 0.85 -9.42
CA HIS A 33 -19.17 0.43 -8.02
C HIS A 33 -19.69 -0.98 -7.76
N SER A 34 -20.67 -1.44 -8.52
CA SER A 34 -21.23 -2.79 -8.41
C SER A 34 -20.18 -3.89 -8.61
N PHE A 35 -19.05 -3.59 -9.25
CA PHE A 35 -17.98 -4.54 -9.55
C PHE A 35 -17.08 -4.88 -8.36
N PHE A 36 -17.14 -4.14 -7.24
CA PHE A 36 -16.21 -4.33 -6.13
C PHE A 36 -16.92 -4.79 -4.85
N LYS A 37 -16.39 -5.85 -4.23
CA LYS A 37 -17.02 -6.51 -3.07
C LYS A 37 -17.21 -5.59 -1.87
N ASP A 38 -16.23 -4.72 -1.62
CA ASP A 38 -16.20 -3.88 -0.41
C ASP A 38 -17.06 -2.61 -0.52
N ARG A 39 -17.65 -2.30 -1.69
CA ARG A 39 -18.38 -1.04 -1.92
C ARG A 39 -19.60 -0.87 -1.04
N GLU A 40 -20.38 -1.93 -0.84
CA GLU A 40 -21.56 -1.88 0.03
C GLU A 40 -21.17 -1.62 1.49
N SER A 41 -20.02 -2.15 1.94
CA SER A 41 -19.51 -1.85 3.28
C SER A 41 -19.15 -0.37 3.40
N TYR A 42 -18.50 0.23 2.40
CA TYR A 42 -18.19 1.66 2.42
C TYR A 42 -19.45 2.52 2.40
N ARG A 43 -20.44 2.16 1.60
CA ARG A 43 -21.75 2.83 1.59
C ARG A 43 -22.34 2.90 2.99
N TYR A 44 -22.38 1.79 3.73
CA TYR A 44 -22.90 1.78 5.09
C TYR A 44 -22.11 2.71 6.03
N TYR A 45 -20.77 2.73 5.92
CA TYR A 45 -19.92 3.66 6.69
C TYR A 45 -20.19 5.13 6.37
N ILE A 46 -20.49 5.46 5.12
CA ILE A 46 -20.71 6.84 4.66
C ILE A 46 -22.11 7.31 5.06
N GLU A 47 -23.14 6.52 4.81
CA GLU A 47 -24.53 6.85 5.14
C GLU A 47 -24.74 6.97 6.66
N ASN A 48 -23.99 6.21 7.46
CA ASN A 48 -24.12 6.20 8.93
C ASN A 48 -22.93 6.88 9.64
N ALA A 49 -22.16 7.73 8.95
CA ALA A 49 -20.93 8.31 9.50
C ALA A 49 -21.16 9.08 10.81
N GLU A 50 -22.28 9.81 10.94
CA GLU A 50 -22.63 10.55 12.15
C GLU A 50 -22.88 9.62 13.34
N LEU A 51 -23.68 8.57 13.15
CA LEU A 51 -23.91 7.53 14.16
C LEU A 51 -22.60 6.91 14.65
N TYR A 52 -21.70 6.60 13.72
CA TYR A 52 -20.39 6.05 14.06
C TYR A 52 -19.54 7.01 14.88
N ILE A 53 -19.53 8.30 14.52
CA ILE A 53 -18.80 9.35 15.28
C ILE A 53 -19.38 9.53 16.67
N ASP A 54 -20.69 9.51 16.83
CA ASP A 54 -21.33 9.62 18.15
C ASP A 54 -20.97 8.44 19.04
N ASN A 55 -20.96 7.22 18.48
CA ASN A 55 -20.52 6.02 19.20
C ASN A 55 -19.04 6.06 19.63
N LEU A 56 -18.18 6.86 18.97
CA LEU A 56 -16.78 7.04 19.40
C LEU A 56 -16.67 7.75 20.75
N LYS A 57 -17.64 8.63 21.08
CA LYS A 57 -17.60 9.45 22.29
C LYS A 57 -17.68 8.60 23.57
N ASP A 58 -18.42 7.49 23.48
CA ASP A 58 -18.70 6.62 24.63
C ASP A 58 -17.72 5.42 24.74
N ASN A 59 -16.80 5.24 23.78
CA ASN A 59 -15.87 4.12 23.79
C ASN A 59 -14.48 4.48 23.27
N LEU A 60 -13.55 4.72 24.20
CA LEU A 60 -12.13 4.99 23.95
C LEU A 60 -11.44 3.94 23.06
N PHE A 61 -11.86 2.67 23.10
CA PHE A 61 -11.29 1.64 22.22
C PHE A 61 -11.68 1.83 20.75
N LEU A 62 -12.83 2.45 20.47
CA LEU A 62 -13.22 2.80 19.11
C LEU A 62 -12.42 3.97 18.54
N PHE A 63 -11.69 4.73 19.36
CA PHE A 63 -10.76 5.76 18.86
C PHE A 63 -9.61 5.16 18.03
N LEU A 64 -9.32 3.87 18.17
CA LEU A 64 -8.39 3.14 17.30
C LEU A 64 -9.07 2.56 16.04
N SER A 65 -10.40 2.64 15.96
CA SER A 65 -11.22 2.20 14.83
C SER A 65 -11.35 3.31 13.76
N GLU A 66 -10.21 3.83 13.31
CA GLU A 66 -10.11 4.67 12.11
C GLU A 66 -10.87 6.02 12.17
N PRO A 67 -10.71 6.82 13.25
CA PRO A 67 -11.53 8.01 13.48
C PRO A 67 -11.37 9.08 12.40
N VAL A 68 -10.19 9.21 11.78
CA VAL A 68 -9.96 10.21 10.73
C VAL A 68 -10.70 9.82 9.45
N PHE A 69 -10.81 8.53 9.15
CA PHE A 69 -11.58 8.06 7.99
C PHE A 69 -13.08 8.36 8.17
N LEU A 70 -13.62 8.12 9.36
CA LEU A 70 -15.02 8.45 9.68
C LEU A 70 -15.30 9.96 9.58
N VAL A 71 -14.38 10.78 10.09
CA VAL A 71 -14.49 12.24 9.98
C VAL A 71 -14.47 12.69 8.51
N PHE A 72 -13.61 12.11 7.66
CA PHE A 72 -13.65 12.40 6.22
C PHE A 72 -14.97 12.02 5.58
N ASN A 73 -15.52 10.83 5.87
CA ASN A 73 -16.83 10.42 5.38
C ASN A 73 -17.92 11.41 5.77
N TYR A 74 -17.96 11.81 7.04
CA TYR A 74 -18.92 12.79 7.55
C TYR A 74 -18.83 14.16 6.87
N PHE A 75 -17.61 14.64 6.61
CA PHE A 75 -17.45 15.92 5.91
C PHE A 75 -17.83 15.84 4.44
N LEU A 76 -17.43 14.77 3.74
CA LEU A 76 -17.70 14.61 2.31
C LEU A 76 -19.20 14.33 2.05
N SER A 77 -19.86 13.56 2.92
CA SER A 77 -21.29 13.23 2.78
C SER A 77 -22.23 14.42 2.92
N ARG A 78 -21.74 15.57 3.43
CA ARG A 78 -22.51 16.83 3.44
C ARG A 78 -22.67 17.45 2.06
N SER A 79 -21.78 17.13 1.11
CA SER A 79 -21.78 17.73 -0.24
C SER A 79 -21.94 16.68 -1.35
N LEU A 80 -21.64 15.42 -1.08
CA LEU A 80 -21.65 14.33 -2.04
C LEU A 80 -22.58 13.21 -1.52
N ASN A 81 -23.24 12.52 -2.45
CA ASN A 81 -23.87 11.23 -2.14
C ASN A 81 -22.79 10.16 -1.91
N TRP A 82 -23.19 8.97 -1.45
CA TRP A 82 -22.24 7.90 -1.12
C TRP A 82 -21.37 7.49 -2.33
N ASP A 83 -21.92 7.46 -3.54
CA ASP A 83 -21.17 7.23 -4.79
C ASP A 83 -20.06 8.29 -4.97
N GLY A 84 -20.41 9.58 -4.88
CA GLY A 84 -19.46 10.67 -5.04
C GLY A 84 -18.35 10.68 -3.98
N VAL A 85 -18.64 10.24 -2.75
CA VAL A 85 -17.61 10.07 -1.71
C VAL A 85 -16.64 8.94 -2.08
N ILE A 86 -17.14 7.82 -2.61
CA ILE A 86 -16.32 6.70 -3.07
C ILE A 86 -15.46 7.13 -4.27
N ASP A 87 -16.06 7.81 -5.25
CA ASP A 87 -15.35 8.38 -6.40
C ASP A 87 -14.23 9.32 -5.97
N PHE A 88 -14.49 10.18 -4.98
CA PHE A 88 -13.47 11.05 -4.42
C PHE A 88 -12.28 10.26 -3.87
N TYR A 89 -12.52 9.19 -3.12
CA TYR A 89 -11.44 8.34 -2.59
C TYR A 89 -10.67 7.64 -3.71
N VAL A 90 -11.37 7.01 -4.66
CA VAL A 90 -10.73 6.35 -5.81
C VAL A 90 -9.87 7.33 -6.58
N PHE A 91 -10.43 8.50 -6.93
CA PHE A 91 -9.70 9.56 -7.62
C PHE A 91 -8.46 9.99 -6.85
N PHE A 92 -8.60 10.31 -5.56
CA PHE A 92 -7.49 10.81 -4.75
C PHE A 92 -6.37 9.78 -4.61
N ILE A 93 -6.71 8.51 -4.36
CA ILE A 93 -5.73 7.43 -4.20
C ILE A 93 -5.02 7.17 -5.52
N ALA A 94 -5.77 6.98 -6.61
CA ALA A 94 -5.24 6.74 -7.95
C ALA A 94 -4.38 7.91 -8.46
N PHE A 95 -4.85 9.14 -8.29
CA PHE A 95 -4.10 10.36 -8.60
C PHE A 95 -2.78 10.37 -7.82
N SER A 96 -2.82 10.13 -6.51
CA SER A 96 -1.64 10.15 -5.65
C SER A 96 -0.62 9.08 -6.06
N PHE A 97 -1.09 7.85 -6.30
CA PHE A 97 -0.24 6.72 -6.69
C PHE A 97 0.42 6.98 -8.04
N CYS A 98 -0.36 7.41 -9.04
CA CYS A 98 0.13 7.75 -10.36
C CYS A 98 1.12 8.92 -10.31
N TYR A 99 0.74 10.03 -9.68
CA TYR A 99 1.55 11.25 -9.63
C TYR A 99 2.90 10.99 -8.96
N LEU A 100 2.88 10.34 -7.79
CA LEU A 100 4.12 10.03 -7.07
C LEU A 100 4.99 9.02 -7.82
N THR A 101 4.38 8.03 -8.49
CA THR A 101 5.12 7.10 -9.37
C THR A 101 5.84 7.85 -10.48
N LEU A 102 5.16 8.77 -11.18
CA LEU A 102 5.76 9.62 -12.20
C LEU A 102 6.79 10.61 -11.63
N ALA A 103 6.57 11.09 -10.41
CA ALA A 103 7.47 12.02 -9.74
C ALA A 103 8.79 11.36 -9.33
N PHE A 104 8.76 10.12 -8.86
CA PHE A 104 9.96 9.36 -8.47
C PHE A 104 10.66 8.64 -9.62
N SER A 105 9.96 8.39 -10.74
CA SER A 105 10.54 7.73 -11.90
C SER A 105 11.63 8.59 -12.57
N LYS A 106 12.76 7.96 -12.89
CA LYS A 106 13.90 8.61 -13.55
C LYS A 106 13.79 8.72 -15.07
N ASN A 107 12.99 7.86 -15.71
CA ASN A 107 12.83 7.88 -17.15
C ASN A 107 11.41 7.45 -17.58
N ALA A 108 11.05 7.75 -18.83
CA ALA A 108 9.73 7.42 -19.36
C ALA A 108 9.47 5.91 -19.37
N PHE A 109 10.48 5.09 -19.69
CA PHE A 109 10.34 3.63 -19.77
C PHE A 109 9.96 2.98 -18.44
N LEU A 110 10.66 3.31 -17.36
CA LEU A 110 10.31 2.86 -16.00
C LEU A 110 8.94 3.39 -15.58
N SER A 111 8.58 4.60 -16.02
CA SER A 111 7.25 5.16 -15.74
C SER A 111 6.15 4.30 -16.36
N VAL A 112 6.32 3.85 -17.62
CA VAL A 112 5.35 2.98 -18.29
C VAL A 112 5.20 1.64 -17.55
N PHE A 113 6.30 0.95 -17.23
CA PHE A 113 6.21 -0.31 -16.46
C PHE A 113 5.61 -0.11 -15.06
N ALA A 114 5.89 1.01 -14.42
CA ALA A 114 5.33 1.30 -13.12
C ALA A 114 3.83 1.59 -13.17
N LEU A 115 3.36 2.29 -14.21
CA LEU A 115 1.92 2.48 -14.45
C LEU A 115 1.24 1.16 -14.79
N LEU A 116 1.88 0.29 -15.57
CA LEU A 116 1.38 -1.07 -15.81
C LEU A 116 1.24 -1.83 -14.49
N LEU A 117 2.23 -1.77 -13.60
CA LEU A 117 2.13 -2.39 -12.27
C LEU A 117 1.03 -1.80 -11.40
N LEU A 118 0.74 -0.49 -11.49
CA LEU A 118 -0.41 0.08 -10.76
C LEU A 118 -1.74 -0.54 -11.22
N LEU A 119 -1.84 -0.93 -12.50
CA LEU A 119 -3.05 -1.53 -13.07
C LEU A 119 -3.10 -3.05 -12.87
N THR A 120 -1.97 -3.73 -13.01
CA THR A 120 -1.92 -5.20 -13.09
C THR A 120 -1.44 -5.87 -11.81
N TRP A 121 -0.89 -5.14 -10.84
CA TRP A 121 -0.54 -5.72 -9.55
C TRP A 121 -1.78 -5.81 -8.67
N PRO A 122 -2.32 -7.03 -8.39
CA PRO A 122 -3.62 -7.18 -7.72
C PRO A 122 -3.73 -6.40 -6.42
N SER A 123 -2.67 -6.38 -5.61
CA SER A 123 -2.62 -5.60 -4.39
C SER A 123 -2.66 -4.08 -4.60
N LEU A 124 -1.91 -3.53 -5.57
CA LEU A 124 -1.93 -2.09 -5.86
C LEU A 124 -3.27 -1.68 -6.49
N TRP A 125 -3.83 -2.54 -7.33
CA TRP A 125 -5.19 -2.41 -7.86
C TRP A 125 -6.22 -2.37 -6.73
N SER A 126 -6.14 -3.33 -5.80
CA SER A 126 -6.99 -3.39 -4.60
C SER A 126 -6.87 -2.13 -3.76
N LEU A 127 -5.67 -1.57 -3.55
CA LEU A 127 -5.54 -0.33 -2.78
C LEU A 127 -6.21 0.87 -3.46
N GLN A 128 -6.25 0.92 -4.80
CA GLN A 128 -6.88 2.00 -5.55
C GLN A 128 -8.40 1.85 -5.63
N LEU A 129 -8.90 0.61 -5.69
CA LEU A 129 -10.30 0.33 -6.00
C LEU A 129 -11.03 -0.53 -4.98
N GLY A 130 -10.41 -1.50 -4.31
CA GLY A 130 -11.05 -2.33 -3.29
C GLY A 130 -10.91 -1.74 -1.89
N ALA A 131 -9.71 -1.89 -1.32
CA ALA A 131 -9.36 -1.52 0.05
C ALA A 131 -9.12 0.01 0.23
N LEU A 132 -10.11 0.85 -0.10
CA LEU A 132 -10.01 2.32 -0.11
C LEU A 132 -9.46 2.93 1.18
N ARG A 133 -9.85 2.42 2.36
CA ARG A 133 -9.30 2.88 3.66
C ARG A 133 -7.78 2.75 3.72
N GLN A 134 -7.31 1.55 3.37
CA GLN A 134 -5.88 1.26 3.37
C GLN A 134 -5.17 2.03 2.25
N GLY A 135 -5.79 2.13 1.07
CA GLY A 135 -5.30 2.95 -0.04
C GLY A 135 -5.10 4.41 0.34
N LEU A 136 -6.06 5.00 1.06
CA LEU A 136 -5.97 6.37 1.56
C LEU A 136 -4.82 6.55 2.56
N ALA A 137 -4.68 5.61 3.50
CA ALA A 137 -3.56 5.62 4.45
C ALA A 137 -2.20 5.50 3.72
N VAL A 138 -2.10 4.61 2.74
CA VAL A 138 -0.88 4.43 1.92
C VAL A 138 -0.58 5.68 1.09
N ALA A 139 -1.59 6.32 0.50
CA ALA A 139 -1.44 7.59 -0.22
C ALA A 139 -0.89 8.69 0.70
N PHE A 140 -1.42 8.80 1.92
CA PHE A 140 -0.93 9.74 2.93
C PHE A 140 0.53 9.47 3.31
N VAL A 141 0.89 8.20 3.55
CA VAL A 141 2.27 7.79 3.81
C VAL A 141 3.19 8.16 2.63
N ALA A 142 2.75 7.90 1.39
CA ALA A 142 3.50 8.20 0.19
C ALA A 142 3.76 9.70 0.00
N TRP A 143 2.74 10.55 0.21
CA TRP A 143 2.89 12.00 0.20
C TRP A 143 3.79 12.51 1.32
N SER A 144 3.67 11.93 2.52
CA SER A 144 4.55 12.27 3.63
C SER A 144 6.01 11.93 3.33
N LEU A 145 6.26 10.83 2.60
CA LEU A 145 7.60 10.43 2.16
C LEU A 145 8.16 11.38 1.10
N TYR A 146 7.29 11.90 0.22
CA TYR A 146 7.65 12.84 -0.83
C TYR A 146 7.99 14.24 -0.29
N PHE A 147 7.17 14.78 0.62
CA PHE A 147 7.33 16.16 1.11
C PHE A 147 8.16 16.28 2.40
N LEU A 148 8.15 15.29 3.29
CA LEU A 148 8.81 15.40 4.60
C LEU A 148 10.24 14.85 4.54
N GLY A 149 11.21 15.75 4.38
CA GLY A 149 12.64 15.40 4.48
C GLY A 149 13.07 15.00 5.90
N ASN A 150 12.36 15.46 6.93
CA ASN A 150 12.69 15.17 8.34
C ASN A 150 12.09 13.83 8.78
N THR A 151 12.91 12.92 9.31
CA THR A 151 12.42 11.59 9.69
C THR A 151 11.43 11.61 10.86
N LYS A 152 11.57 12.52 11.84
CA LYS A 152 10.61 12.61 12.96
C LYS A 152 9.22 13.01 12.45
N LYS A 153 9.17 13.99 11.55
CA LYS A 153 7.92 14.43 10.90
C LYS A 153 7.31 13.30 10.06
N PHE A 154 8.14 12.59 9.31
CA PHE A 154 7.69 11.41 8.55
C PHE A 154 7.12 10.32 9.46
N LEU A 155 7.79 9.94 10.54
CA LEU A 155 7.29 8.95 11.51
C LEU A 155 5.97 9.37 12.13
N LEU A 156 5.83 10.65 12.48
CA LEU A 156 4.59 11.20 13.02
C LEU A 156 3.45 11.12 11.98
N ALA A 157 3.73 11.45 10.71
CA ALA A 157 2.76 11.31 9.64
C ALA A 157 2.33 9.84 9.41
N VAL A 158 3.28 8.90 9.43
CA VAL A 158 2.97 7.46 9.34
C VAL A 158 2.11 7.02 10.54
N PHE A 159 2.43 7.48 11.75
CA PHE A 159 1.59 7.21 12.93
C PHE A 159 0.17 7.74 12.75
N PHE A 160 0.00 8.98 12.28
CA PHE A 160 -1.32 9.56 12.01
C PHE A 160 -2.07 8.86 10.88
N SER A 161 -1.38 8.25 9.91
CA SER A 161 -2.03 7.39 8.91
C SER A 161 -2.70 6.16 9.55
N GLY A 162 -2.25 5.75 10.73
CA GLY A 162 -2.91 4.73 11.55
C GLY A 162 -4.35 5.10 11.96
N LEU A 163 -4.64 6.39 12.09
CA LEU A 163 -6.00 6.88 12.37
C LEU A 163 -6.92 6.86 11.14
N ILE A 164 -6.35 6.64 9.94
CA ILE A 164 -7.12 6.40 8.71
C ILE A 164 -7.33 4.90 8.52
N HIS A 165 -6.29 4.10 8.73
CA HIS A 165 -6.36 2.64 8.66
C HIS A 165 -5.29 2.01 9.54
N ILE A 166 -5.64 0.93 10.25
CA ILE A 166 -4.79 0.24 11.24
C ILE A 166 -3.39 -0.13 10.71
N SER A 167 -3.26 -0.39 9.39
CA SER A 167 -1.96 -0.72 8.79
C SER A 167 -0.93 0.41 8.91
N GLY A 168 -1.37 1.68 9.01
CA GLY A 168 -0.48 2.81 9.28
C GLY A 168 0.24 2.68 10.62
N PHE A 169 -0.45 2.17 11.65
CA PHE A 169 0.18 1.87 12.94
C PHE A 169 1.18 0.72 12.85
N LEU A 170 0.90 -0.31 12.04
CA LEU A 170 1.84 -1.41 11.80
C LEU A 170 3.13 -0.91 11.13
N VAL A 171 3.01 -0.08 10.10
CA VAL A 171 4.17 0.55 9.46
C VAL A 171 4.91 1.44 10.45
N ALA A 172 4.21 2.28 11.22
CA ALA A 172 4.81 3.13 12.24
C ALA A 172 5.59 2.31 13.28
N PHE A 173 5.02 1.20 13.76
CA PHE A 173 5.67 0.29 14.69
C PHE A 173 6.97 -0.27 14.13
N VAL A 174 6.97 -0.75 12.87
CA VAL A 174 8.19 -1.25 12.22
C VAL A 174 9.26 -0.16 12.13
N LEU A 175 8.90 1.05 11.73
CA LEU A 175 9.87 2.13 11.60
C LEU A 175 10.40 2.62 12.97
N LEU A 176 9.58 2.58 14.02
CA LEU A 176 10.00 2.89 15.38
C LEU A 176 10.90 1.79 15.96
N ALA A 177 10.55 0.52 15.77
CA ALA A 177 11.37 -0.62 16.17
C ALA A 177 12.72 -0.59 15.45
N ASP A 178 12.76 -0.25 14.15
CA ASP A 178 14.00 -0.08 13.39
C ASP A 178 14.91 1.01 14.00
N ARG A 179 14.31 2.10 14.47
CA ARG A 179 15.03 3.20 15.15
C ARG A 179 15.61 2.80 16.48
N VAL A 180 14.91 1.94 17.24
CA VAL A 180 15.43 1.38 18.48
C VAL A 180 16.58 0.43 18.16
N LEU A 181 16.40 -0.47 17.19
CA LEU A 181 17.42 -1.42 16.78
C LEU A 181 18.71 -0.69 16.40
N LEU A 182 18.65 0.37 15.58
CA LEU A 182 19.81 1.16 15.15
C LEU A 182 20.74 1.67 16.26
N LYS A 183 20.27 1.72 17.52
CA LYS A 183 21.09 2.11 18.69
C LYS A 183 21.98 0.97 19.22
N LEU A 184 21.75 -0.28 18.80
CA LEU A 184 22.44 -1.48 19.27
C LEU A 184 23.54 -1.90 18.28
N PRO A 185 24.82 -2.05 18.67
CA PRO A 185 25.78 -2.83 17.87
C PRO A 185 25.34 -4.31 17.97
N PRO A 186 25.05 -5.05 16.87
CA PRO A 186 25.54 -4.93 15.48
C PRO A 186 24.50 -4.43 14.44
N SER A 187 23.40 -3.82 14.87
CA SER A 187 22.22 -3.55 14.03
C SER A 187 22.39 -2.49 12.94
N LYS A 188 23.55 -1.82 12.85
CA LYS A 188 23.83 -0.89 11.74
C LYS A 188 23.76 -1.60 10.38
N ALA A 189 23.94 -2.93 10.35
CA ALA A 189 23.71 -3.73 9.17
C ALA A 189 22.19 -3.92 8.89
N LEU A 190 21.71 -3.44 7.74
CA LEU A 190 20.34 -3.68 7.27
C LEU A 190 19.98 -5.18 7.21
N SER A 191 20.91 -6.05 6.81
CA SER A 191 20.70 -7.51 6.79
C SER A 191 20.42 -8.08 8.17
N TYR A 192 21.12 -7.59 9.20
CA TYR A 192 20.85 -7.97 10.59
C TYR A 192 19.45 -7.52 11.02
N ARG A 193 19.08 -6.26 10.75
CA ARG A 193 17.74 -5.75 11.08
C ARG A 193 16.65 -6.53 10.35
N ALA A 194 16.83 -6.80 9.05
CA ALA A 194 15.96 -7.65 8.25
C ALA A 194 15.76 -9.04 8.90
N ALA A 195 16.84 -9.69 9.33
CA ALA A 195 16.77 -10.97 10.03
C ALA A 195 16.01 -10.87 11.36
N VAL A 196 16.26 -9.82 12.15
CA VAL A 196 15.52 -9.58 13.41
C VAL A 196 14.03 -9.41 13.13
N PHE A 197 13.65 -8.58 12.15
CA PHE A 197 12.24 -8.39 11.79
C PHE A 197 11.58 -9.68 11.30
N PHE A 198 12.28 -10.49 10.50
CA PHE A 198 11.80 -11.80 10.08
C PHE A 198 11.53 -12.72 11.28
N ILE A 199 12.51 -12.88 12.17
CA ILE A 199 12.41 -13.75 13.35
C ILE A 199 11.31 -13.24 14.30
N CYS A 200 11.28 -11.95 14.62
CA CYS A 200 10.26 -11.39 15.50
C CYS A 200 8.85 -11.55 14.92
N SER A 201 8.68 -11.37 13.61
CA SER A 201 7.38 -11.54 12.95
C SER A 201 6.95 -13.00 12.93
N LEU A 202 7.88 -13.93 12.69
CA LEU A 202 7.65 -15.37 12.76
C LEU A 202 7.19 -15.79 14.17
N VAL A 203 7.92 -15.35 15.21
CA VAL A 203 7.57 -15.61 16.61
C VAL A 203 6.21 -15.01 16.95
N MET A 204 5.95 -13.77 16.54
CA MET A 204 4.67 -13.10 16.77
C MET A 204 3.51 -13.87 16.13
N ALA A 205 3.64 -14.28 14.86
CA ALA A 205 2.60 -15.01 14.16
C ALA A 205 2.32 -16.36 14.82
N PHE A 206 3.37 -17.07 15.23
CA PHE A 206 3.23 -18.31 15.99
C PHE A 206 2.51 -18.08 17.33
N LEU A 207 2.91 -17.06 18.10
CA LEU A 207 2.29 -16.74 19.40
C LEU A 207 0.82 -16.34 19.25
N ILE A 208 0.46 -15.58 18.21
CA ILE A 208 -0.94 -15.24 17.89
C ILE A 208 -1.73 -16.53 17.63
N GLY A 209 -1.19 -17.46 16.83
CA GLY A 209 -1.83 -18.75 16.57
C GLY A 209 -2.09 -19.55 17.85
N VAL A 210 -1.08 -19.65 18.72
CA VAL A 210 -1.23 -20.33 20.03
C VAL A 210 -2.28 -19.63 20.89
N PHE A 211 -2.24 -18.30 20.99
CA PHE A 211 -3.18 -17.53 21.81
C PHE A 211 -4.62 -17.67 21.33
N LEU A 212 -4.86 -17.59 20.01
CA LEU A 212 -6.19 -17.77 19.43
C LEU A 212 -6.73 -19.20 19.65
N SER A 213 -5.87 -20.21 19.61
CA SER A 213 -6.26 -21.60 19.89
C SER A 213 -6.61 -21.86 21.36
N ALA A 214 -6.06 -21.06 22.28
CA ALA A 214 -6.31 -21.18 23.71
C ALA A 214 -7.59 -20.46 24.17
N LEU A 215 -8.12 -19.54 23.36
CA LEU A 215 -9.35 -18.82 23.68
C LEU A 215 -10.56 -19.63 23.20
N PRO A 216 -11.58 -19.87 24.04
CA PRO A 216 -12.85 -20.50 23.64
C PRO A 216 -13.73 -19.52 22.84
N ILE A 217 -13.12 -18.67 22.01
CA ILE A 217 -13.79 -17.81 21.06
C ILE A 217 -14.08 -18.68 19.84
N LYS A 218 -15.36 -18.84 19.49
CA LYS A 218 -15.86 -19.59 18.31
C LYS A 218 -15.25 -19.15 16.96
N GLN A 219 -14.40 -18.11 16.94
CA GLN A 219 -13.53 -17.79 15.81
C GLN A 219 -12.41 -18.81 15.58
N ALA A 220 -12.19 -19.78 16.48
CA ALA A 220 -11.31 -20.92 16.23
C ALA A 220 -11.74 -21.79 15.02
N HIS A 221 -12.99 -21.69 14.55
CA HIS A 221 -13.40 -22.27 13.26
C HIS A 221 -12.88 -21.52 12.02
N TYR A 222 -12.27 -20.33 12.15
CA TYR A 222 -11.45 -19.78 11.07
C TYR A 222 -10.16 -20.58 10.84
N GLY A 223 -9.76 -21.46 11.78
CA GLY A 223 -8.68 -22.43 11.61
C GLY A 223 -9.05 -23.63 10.71
N GLU A 224 -10.35 -23.87 10.47
CA GLU A 224 -10.81 -24.87 9.48
C GLU A 224 -10.97 -24.29 8.08
N VAL A 225 -10.87 -22.96 7.92
CA VAL A 225 -10.40 -22.40 6.66
C VAL A 225 -8.91 -22.70 6.60
N SER A 226 -8.60 -23.93 6.20
CA SER A 226 -7.38 -24.25 5.48
C SER A 226 -7.34 -23.34 4.26
N ALA A 227 -6.99 -22.06 4.48
CA ALA A 227 -6.58 -21.18 3.42
C ALA A 227 -5.44 -21.94 2.78
N ASN A 228 -5.68 -22.44 1.57
CA ASN A 228 -4.69 -23.12 0.78
C ASN A 228 -3.68 -22.04 0.36
N VAL A 229 -2.88 -21.59 1.32
CA VAL A 229 -1.92 -20.48 1.16
C VAL A 229 -0.78 -21.04 0.32
N GLY A 230 -0.90 -20.88 -0.99
CA GLY A 230 0.14 -21.29 -1.93
C GLY A 230 1.47 -20.58 -1.61
N GLY A 231 2.61 -21.21 -1.88
CA GLY A 231 3.93 -20.62 -1.62
C GLY A 231 4.41 -19.57 -2.62
N GLY A 232 3.62 -19.28 -3.67
CA GLY A 232 4.06 -18.46 -4.81
C GLY A 232 4.47 -17.04 -4.43
N LEU A 233 3.61 -16.31 -3.68
CA LEU A 233 3.93 -14.94 -3.25
C LEU A 233 5.11 -14.92 -2.27
N PHE A 234 5.27 -15.93 -1.42
CA PHE A 234 6.44 -16.08 -0.56
C PHE A 234 7.73 -16.17 -1.39
N VAL A 235 7.74 -16.99 -2.45
CA VAL A 235 8.90 -17.13 -3.34
C VAL A 235 9.18 -15.82 -4.07
N ILE A 236 8.17 -15.18 -4.66
CA ILE A 236 8.34 -13.91 -5.39
C ILE A 236 8.94 -12.84 -4.49
N TYR A 237 8.36 -12.62 -3.30
CA TYR A 237 8.84 -11.58 -2.39
C TYR A 237 10.18 -11.92 -1.73
N SER A 238 10.48 -13.21 -1.53
CA SER A 238 11.82 -13.66 -1.13
C SER A 238 12.86 -13.34 -2.19
N LEU A 239 12.57 -13.60 -3.48
CA LEU A 239 13.47 -13.28 -4.58
C LEU A 239 13.72 -11.77 -4.68
N VAL A 240 12.66 -10.94 -4.57
CA VAL A 240 12.81 -9.48 -4.55
C VAL A 240 13.67 -9.04 -3.36
N LEU A 241 13.38 -9.51 -2.15
CA LEU A 241 14.11 -9.17 -0.93
C LEU A 241 15.60 -9.55 -1.05
N LEU A 242 15.88 -10.80 -1.40
CA LEU A 242 17.24 -11.31 -1.59
C LEU A 242 17.95 -10.50 -2.66
N SER A 243 17.26 -10.18 -3.76
CA SER A 243 17.87 -9.38 -4.82
C SER A 243 18.37 -8.03 -4.29
N VAL A 244 17.57 -7.32 -3.51
CA VAL A 244 17.95 -6.01 -2.99
C VAL A 244 19.06 -6.13 -1.95
N LEU A 245 18.99 -7.13 -1.07
CA LEU A 245 20.05 -7.41 -0.09
C LEU A 245 21.38 -7.75 -0.78
N PHE A 246 21.38 -8.55 -1.84
CA PHE A 246 22.58 -8.87 -2.60
C PHE A 246 23.19 -7.65 -3.29
N ASN A 247 22.36 -6.68 -3.72
CA ASN A 247 22.85 -5.46 -4.37
C ASN A 247 23.65 -4.56 -3.41
N ARG A 248 23.35 -4.63 -2.12
CA ARG A 248 24.05 -3.88 -1.06
C ARG A 248 25.53 -4.26 -0.96
N PHE A 249 25.90 -5.49 -1.32
CA PHE A 249 27.32 -5.88 -1.32
C PHE A 249 28.14 -5.09 -2.35
N LYS A 250 27.51 -4.55 -3.40
CA LYS A 250 28.16 -3.70 -4.42
C LYS A 250 28.05 -2.21 -4.14
N HIS A 251 26.95 -1.75 -3.55
CA HIS A 251 26.72 -0.34 -3.21
C HIS A 251 26.57 -0.16 -1.69
N LYS A 252 27.49 0.58 -1.06
CA LYS A 252 27.66 0.66 0.40
C LYS A 252 26.40 1.13 1.16
N GLU A 253 25.48 1.86 0.53
CA GLU A 253 24.27 2.37 1.19
C GLU A 253 23.00 2.13 0.37
N ILE A 254 22.00 1.55 1.02
CA ILE A 254 20.61 1.49 0.53
C ILE A 254 19.90 2.73 1.04
N ASP A 255 19.14 3.40 0.17
CA ASP A 255 18.40 4.59 0.54
C ASP A 255 17.23 4.29 1.49
N LYS A 256 16.54 5.35 1.93
CA LYS A 256 15.40 5.22 2.84
C LYS A 256 14.28 4.32 2.28
N PHE A 257 14.04 4.35 0.97
CA PHE A 257 12.97 3.57 0.33
C PHE A 257 13.30 2.09 0.37
N GLY A 258 14.53 1.74 -0.02
CA GLY A 258 14.98 0.35 0.00
C GLY A 258 15.06 -0.20 1.43
N SER A 259 15.42 0.62 2.42
CA SER A 259 15.42 0.20 3.82
C SER A 259 14.00 -0.12 4.30
N ILE A 260 13.01 0.74 4.03
CA ILE A 260 11.61 0.50 4.40
C ILE A 260 11.08 -0.76 3.72
N MET A 261 11.34 -0.91 2.41
CA MET A 261 10.95 -2.09 1.65
C MET A 261 11.53 -3.38 2.25
N VAL A 262 12.84 -3.40 2.53
CA VAL A 262 13.53 -4.59 3.09
C VAL A 262 12.91 -4.99 4.43
N LEU A 263 12.68 -4.04 5.33
CA LEU A 263 12.09 -4.33 6.65
C LEU A 263 10.66 -4.83 6.51
N GLY A 264 9.84 -4.18 5.67
CA GLY A 264 8.47 -4.60 5.39
C GLY A 264 8.39 -6.01 4.82
N PHE A 265 9.21 -6.31 3.80
CA PHE A 265 9.25 -7.61 3.16
C PHE A 265 9.76 -8.70 4.10
N SER A 266 10.80 -8.42 4.90
CA SER A 266 11.28 -9.36 5.91
C SER A 266 10.23 -9.69 6.96
N SER A 267 9.52 -8.68 7.49
CA SER A 267 8.41 -8.92 8.41
C SER A 267 7.30 -9.74 7.76
N TYR A 268 6.89 -9.38 6.55
CA TYR A 268 5.85 -10.10 5.81
C TYR A 268 6.19 -11.58 5.64
N LEU A 269 7.41 -11.91 5.23
CA LEU A 269 7.83 -13.30 5.04
C LEU A 269 7.78 -14.10 6.35
N GLY A 270 8.03 -13.46 7.50
CA GLY A 270 7.84 -14.08 8.81
C GLY A 270 6.36 -14.32 9.16
N LEU A 271 5.46 -13.44 8.73
CA LEU A 271 4.02 -13.56 8.94
C LEU A 271 3.33 -14.53 7.97
N TYR A 272 3.89 -14.75 6.78
CA TYR A 272 3.21 -15.29 5.60
C TYR A 272 2.37 -16.55 5.84
N PHE A 273 2.97 -17.59 6.44
CA PHE A 273 2.31 -18.89 6.63
C PHE A 273 1.44 -18.95 7.90
N PHE A 274 1.58 -17.98 8.79
CA PHE A 274 1.10 -18.09 10.17
C PHE A 274 0.09 -17.01 10.55
N SER A 275 -0.06 -15.96 9.73
CA SER A 275 -0.98 -14.85 10.04
C SER A 275 -1.82 -14.43 8.83
N PRO A 276 -3.16 -14.40 8.96
CA PRO A 276 -4.04 -13.90 7.90
C PRO A 276 -3.86 -12.40 7.64
N ILE A 277 -3.21 -11.67 8.56
CA ILE A 277 -2.93 -10.23 8.43
C ILE A 277 -1.76 -9.98 7.44
N ALA A 278 -0.98 -11.01 7.09
CA ALA A 278 0.19 -10.88 6.22
C ALA A 278 -0.12 -10.19 4.88
N GLY A 279 -1.25 -10.51 4.25
CA GLY A 279 -1.67 -9.89 2.98
C GLY A 279 -1.88 -8.37 3.11
N ARG A 280 -2.73 -7.94 4.04
CA ARG A 280 -2.96 -6.50 4.30
C ARG A 280 -1.68 -5.79 4.75
N TYR A 281 -0.80 -6.50 5.46
CA TYR A 281 0.47 -5.97 5.91
C TYR A 281 1.40 -5.65 4.72
N ILE A 282 1.60 -6.57 3.78
CA ILE A 282 2.51 -6.33 2.64
C ILE A 282 2.03 -5.21 1.73
N ASP A 283 0.72 -5.09 1.51
CA ASP A 283 0.11 -4.06 0.67
C ASP A 283 0.54 -2.65 1.09
N SER A 284 0.76 -2.43 2.40
CA SER A 284 1.21 -1.13 2.93
C SER A 284 2.64 -0.74 2.53
N PHE A 285 3.44 -1.70 2.05
CA PHE A 285 4.81 -1.47 1.61
C PHE A 285 4.97 -1.46 0.09
N LEU A 286 4.03 -2.03 -0.67
CA LEU A 286 4.19 -2.26 -2.12
C LEU A 286 4.42 -0.98 -2.93
N LEU A 287 3.69 0.10 -2.62
CA LEU A 287 3.88 1.37 -3.31
C LEU A 287 5.28 1.95 -3.05
N ILE A 288 5.79 1.82 -1.81
CA ILE A 288 7.14 2.24 -1.46
C ILE A 288 8.19 1.38 -2.17
N SER A 289 7.93 0.07 -2.31
CA SER A 289 8.75 -0.85 -3.09
C SER A 289 8.81 -0.44 -4.56
N LEU A 290 7.66 -0.07 -5.14
CA LEU A 290 7.59 0.45 -6.51
C LEU A 290 8.44 1.71 -6.66
N PHE A 291 8.34 2.67 -5.73
CA PHE A 291 9.16 3.87 -5.73
C PHE A 291 10.67 3.55 -5.64
N PHE A 292 11.07 2.59 -4.83
CA PHE A 292 12.47 2.14 -4.75
C PHE A 292 12.98 1.64 -6.10
N LEU A 293 12.19 0.79 -6.78
CA LEU A 293 12.58 0.20 -8.07
C LEU A 293 12.71 1.26 -9.18
N ILE A 294 11.81 2.23 -9.24
CA ILE A 294 11.78 3.24 -10.32
C ILE A 294 12.73 4.42 -10.09
N LYS A 295 13.11 4.68 -8.84
CA LYS A 295 14.00 5.79 -8.46
C LYS A 295 15.45 5.53 -8.86
N SER A 296 15.84 4.29 -9.14
CA SER A 296 17.19 3.97 -9.62
C SER A 296 17.13 3.16 -10.90
N PHE A 297 17.52 3.77 -12.02
CA PHE A 297 17.64 3.06 -13.29
C PHE A 297 18.89 2.18 -13.25
N THR A 298 18.68 0.89 -13.01
CA THR A 298 19.70 -0.16 -13.16
C THR A 298 19.09 -1.29 -13.96
N TYR A 299 19.89 -2.00 -14.77
CA TYR A 299 19.40 -3.17 -15.54
C TYR A 299 18.73 -4.21 -14.64
N ARG A 300 19.19 -4.31 -13.39
CA ARG A 300 18.59 -5.17 -12.38
C ARG A 300 17.19 -4.71 -11.98
N ASN A 301 17.02 -3.44 -11.63
CA ASN A 301 15.70 -2.93 -11.27
C ASN A 301 14.75 -2.98 -12.46
N LEU A 302 15.26 -2.77 -13.68
CA LEU A 302 14.49 -2.97 -14.89
C LEU A 302 14.06 -4.43 -15.06
N PHE A 303 14.99 -5.38 -14.88
CA PHE A 303 14.65 -6.80 -14.91
C PHE A 303 13.60 -7.15 -13.84
N LEU A 304 13.78 -6.69 -12.60
CA LEU A 304 12.83 -6.92 -11.50
C LEU A 304 11.46 -6.33 -11.79
N ILE A 305 11.38 -5.08 -12.25
CA ILE A 305 10.08 -4.44 -12.52
C ILE A 305 9.38 -5.10 -13.71
N SER A 306 10.11 -5.47 -14.77
CA SER A 306 9.55 -6.19 -15.91
C SER A 306 9.08 -7.60 -15.52
N PHE A 307 9.88 -8.34 -14.74
CA PHE A 307 9.52 -9.65 -14.21
C PHE A 307 8.27 -9.59 -13.32
N LEU A 308 8.23 -8.63 -12.39
CA LEU A 308 7.05 -8.40 -11.55
C LEU A 308 5.84 -7.99 -12.39
N SER A 309 6.02 -7.18 -13.43
CA SER A 309 4.92 -6.77 -14.32
C SER A 309 4.31 -7.97 -15.02
N LEU A 310 5.14 -8.86 -15.57
CA LEU A 310 4.69 -10.08 -16.25
C LEU A 310 3.96 -11.04 -15.31
N ILE A 311 4.55 -11.32 -14.14
CA ILE A 311 3.94 -12.24 -13.17
C ILE A 311 2.65 -11.68 -12.64
N ASN A 312 2.61 -10.40 -12.25
CA ASN A 312 1.41 -9.82 -11.68
C ASN A 312 0.30 -9.68 -12.72
N ALA A 313 0.63 -9.32 -13.98
CA ALA A 313 -0.34 -9.37 -15.06
C ALA A 313 -0.91 -10.78 -15.22
N TYR A 314 -0.06 -11.81 -15.28
CA TYR A 314 -0.52 -13.20 -15.35
C TYR A 314 -1.45 -13.54 -14.17
N LEU A 315 -1.06 -13.24 -12.93
CA LEU A 315 -1.87 -13.52 -11.74
C LEU A 315 -3.20 -12.76 -11.76
N PHE A 316 -3.18 -11.50 -12.19
CA PHE A 316 -4.36 -10.64 -12.27
C PHE A 316 -5.42 -11.23 -13.19
N PHE A 317 -5.03 -11.66 -14.40
CA PHE A 317 -5.92 -12.31 -15.36
C PHE A 317 -6.28 -13.76 -15.00
N ASN A 318 -5.48 -14.43 -14.17
CA ASN A 318 -5.75 -15.80 -13.70
C ASN A 318 -6.36 -15.81 -12.28
N GLY A 319 -7.35 -14.95 -12.05
CA GLY A 319 -8.21 -15.00 -10.87
C GLY A 319 -7.82 -14.11 -9.69
N ALA A 320 -6.58 -13.58 -9.63
CA ALA A 320 -6.22 -12.70 -8.51
C ALA A 320 -6.99 -11.37 -8.56
N GLY A 321 -7.31 -10.83 -9.74
CA GLY A 321 -8.17 -9.65 -9.89
C GLY A 321 -9.60 -9.90 -9.38
N GLU A 322 -10.15 -11.08 -9.69
CA GLU A 322 -11.51 -11.49 -9.29
C GLU A 322 -11.68 -11.64 -7.77
N THR A 323 -10.58 -11.82 -7.02
CA THR A 323 -10.66 -11.83 -5.56
C THR A 323 -11.19 -10.50 -4.99
N ILE A 324 -11.01 -9.40 -5.71
CA ILE A 324 -11.42 -8.05 -5.32
C ILE A 324 -12.81 -7.70 -5.89
N MET A 325 -13.26 -8.44 -6.91
CA MET A 325 -14.41 -8.09 -7.75
C MET A 325 -15.58 -9.05 -7.61
N THR A 326 -16.80 -8.54 -7.74
CA THR A 326 -18.05 -9.31 -7.73
C THR A 326 -18.37 -9.94 -9.10
N VAL A 327 -17.74 -9.43 -10.15
CA VAL A 327 -17.87 -9.86 -11.55
C VAL A 327 -16.57 -10.47 -12.06
N HIS A 328 -16.67 -11.29 -13.11
CA HIS A 328 -15.51 -11.83 -13.81
C HIS A 328 -14.77 -10.73 -14.58
N MET A 329 -13.45 -10.89 -14.77
CA MET A 329 -12.63 -9.90 -15.48
C MET A 329 -13.08 -9.70 -16.93
N GLU A 330 -13.57 -10.76 -17.59
CA GLU A 330 -14.05 -10.73 -18.98
C GLU A 330 -15.20 -9.74 -19.15
N GLU A 331 -16.15 -9.71 -18.21
CA GLU A 331 -17.30 -8.79 -18.22
C GLU A 331 -16.89 -7.31 -18.13
N ILE A 332 -15.74 -7.02 -17.52
CA ILE A 332 -15.21 -5.65 -17.44
C ILE A 332 -14.65 -5.22 -18.79
N PHE A 333 -13.93 -6.10 -19.48
CA PHE A 333 -13.34 -5.77 -20.78
C PHE A 333 -14.39 -5.62 -21.88
N ASP A 334 -15.50 -6.35 -21.81
CA ASP A 334 -16.58 -6.24 -22.80
C ASP A 334 -17.30 -4.87 -22.76
N LEU A 335 -17.12 -4.08 -21.69
CA LEU A 335 -17.67 -2.74 -21.54
C LEU A 335 -16.78 -1.63 -22.13
N TRP A 336 -15.55 -1.96 -22.57
CA TRP A 336 -14.54 -1.01 -23.09
C TRP A 336 -14.15 -1.34 -24.52
#